data_AF-A0A2M7LK55-F1
#
_entry.id   AF-A0A2M7LK55-F1
#
_cell.length_a   1.000
_cell.length_b   1.000
_cell.length_c   1.000
_cell.angle_alpha   90.00
_cell.angle_beta   90.00
_cell.angle_gamma   90.00
#
_symmetry.space_group_name_H-M   'P 1'
#
loop_
_entity.id
_entity.type
_entity.pdbx_description
1 polymer ?
#
loop_
_entity_poly.entity_id
_entity_poly.type
_entity_poly.pdbx_seq_one_letter_code
_entity_poly.pdbx_strand_id
1 'polypeptide(L)'
;SGVFKELRITSKYSNKVITLPISPMPSFLDGIANTKSGVPMVGGTVGIYPIGRKKPSYTTKTDEKGHFVVRTEWIPPFPYELRYTTITGDVTKVTTTDYLKQNITYHKENLINSYSVNTTEPDTNTAKTNNGTKKEMPQPTGTQVGGIAASGIQGIIIVVIVLMILVAIGVGTFILMRSKQQPPLT
;
A
#
# COMPACT_ATOMS: atom_id res chain seq x y z
N SER A 1 -25.70 -3.78 -7.64
CA SER A 1 -25.55 -4.86 -6.64
C SER A 1 -25.20 -4.23 -5.30
N GLY A 2 -25.98 -4.48 -4.25
CA GLY A 2 -25.82 -3.85 -2.95
C GLY A 2 -24.96 -4.69 -2.01
N VAL A 3 -23.91 -4.11 -1.43
CA VAL A 3 -23.16 -4.74 -0.34
C VAL A 3 -24.03 -4.72 0.91
N PHE A 4 -24.26 -5.87 1.54
CA PHE A 4 -24.97 -5.93 2.82
C PHE A 4 -24.21 -5.11 3.87
N LYS A 5 -24.90 -4.20 4.56
CA LYS A 5 -24.27 -3.24 5.49
C LYS A 5 -24.44 -3.63 6.96
N GLU A 6 -25.56 -4.27 7.27
CA GLU A 6 -25.94 -4.57 8.65
C GLU A 6 -26.83 -5.81 8.73
N LEU A 7 -26.73 -6.51 9.85
CA LEU A 7 -27.67 -7.53 10.27
C LEU A 7 -28.61 -6.91 11.31
N ARG A 8 -29.92 -6.93 11.03
CA ARG A 8 -30.95 -6.49 11.98
C ARG A 8 -31.52 -7.70 12.70
N ILE A 9 -31.35 -7.75 14.01
CA ILE A 9 -31.86 -8.81 14.89
C ILE A 9 -33.03 -8.25 15.67
N THR A 10 -34.18 -8.91 15.57
CA THR A 10 -35.40 -8.56 16.30
C THR A 10 -35.77 -9.70 17.23
N SER A 11 -36.23 -9.36 18.45
CA SER A 11 -36.73 -10.35 19.41
C SER A 11 -38.25 -10.41 19.34
N LYS A 12 -38.83 -11.62 19.45
CA LYS A 12 -40.28 -11.78 19.61
C LYS A 12 -40.81 -11.25 20.94
N TYR A 13 -39.93 -11.10 21.94
CA TYR A 13 -40.29 -10.72 23.32
C TYR A 13 -39.79 -9.32 23.70
N SER A 14 -39.17 -8.58 22.77
CA SER A 14 -38.68 -7.23 23.02
C SER A 14 -38.71 -6.41 21.74
N ASN A 15 -39.19 -5.17 21.84
CA ASN A 15 -39.17 -4.20 20.73
C ASN A 15 -37.75 -3.66 20.43
N LYS A 16 -36.72 -4.18 21.10
CA LYS A 16 -35.33 -3.78 20.86
C LYS A 16 -34.82 -4.40 19.55
N VAL A 17 -34.46 -3.54 18.60
CA VAL A 17 -33.73 -3.92 17.39
C VAL A 17 -32.24 -3.81 17.67
N ILE A 18 -31.50 -4.90 17.46
CA ILE A 18 -30.04 -4.88 17.51
C ILE A 18 -29.54 -4.84 16.07
N THR A 19 -28.73 -3.83 15.75
CA THR A 19 -28.07 -3.70 14.46
C THR A 19 -26.61 -4.06 14.60
N LEU A 20 -26.15 -5.09 13.89
CA LEU A 20 -24.76 -5.48 13.85
C LEU A 20 -24.14 -5.06 12.50
N PRO A 21 -23.13 -4.17 12.47
CA PRO A 21 -22.44 -3.83 11.24
C PRO A 21 -21.68 -5.06 10.75
N ILE A 22 -21.83 -5.39 9.46
CA ILE A 22 -21.07 -6.45 8.82
C ILE A 22 -20.07 -5.84 7.85
N SER A 23 -18.82 -6.26 7.97
CA SER A 23 -17.78 -5.91 7.01
C SER A 23 -17.50 -7.15 6.15
N PRO A 24 -17.59 -7.04 4.83
CA PRO A 24 -17.23 -8.13 3.95
C PRO A 24 -15.75 -8.46 4.13
N MET A 25 -15.40 -9.73 3.99
CA MET A 25 -14.02 -10.21 4.03
C MET A 25 -13.71 -10.90 2.71
N PRO A 26 -13.22 -10.16 1.71
CA PRO A 26 -12.73 -10.75 0.48
C PRO A 26 -11.62 -11.76 0.77
N SER A 27 -11.66 -12.90 0.09
CA SER A 27 -10.61 -13.92 0.09
C SER A 27 -9.45 -13.53 -0.82
N PHE A 28 -9.65 -12.56 -1.72
CA PHE A 28 -8.67 -12.07 -2.68
C PHE A 28 -8.88 -10.57 -2.89
N LEU A 29 -7.80 -9.80 -3.04
CA LEU A 29 -7.87 -8.38 -3.40
C LEU A 29 -7.15 -8.18 -4.73
N ASP A 30 -7.85 -7.60 -5.69
CA ASP A 30 -7.33 -7.21 -7.00
C ASP A 30 -8.11 -5.99 -7.44
N GLY A 31 -7.45 -4.84 -7.42
CA GLY A 31 -8.15 -3.58 -7.57
C GLY A 31 -7.24 -2.39 -7.70
N ILE A 32 -7.87 -1.24 -7.88
CA ILE A 32 -7.24 0.07 -7.92
C ILE A 32 -7.33 0.70 -6.52
N ALA A 33 -6.19 1.09 -5.98
CA ALA A 33 -6.15 1.90 -4.77
C ALA A 33 -6.32 3.37 -5.15
N ASN A 34 -7.37 4.01 -4.66
CA ASN A 34 -7.61 5.43 -4.91
C ASN A 34 -7.20 6.28 -3.70
N THR A 35 -6.66 7.46 -3.98
CA THR A 35 -6.45 8.52 -2.99
C THR A 35 -7.78 9.06 -2.46
N LYS A 36 -7.75 9.89 -1.42
CA LYS A 36 -8.97 10.52 -0.85
C LYS A 36 -9.77 11.34 -1.88
N SER A 37 -9.11 11.86 -2.93
CA SER A 37 -9.75 12.60 -4.01
C SER A 37 -10.36 11.69 -5.09
N GLY A 38 -10.26 10.37 -4.96
CA GLY A 38 -10.78 9.40 -5.93
C GLY A 38 -9.85 9.12 -7.12
N VAL A 39 -8.63 9.68 -7.13
CA VAL A 39 -7.63 9.45 -8.19
C VAL A 39 -6.81 8.20 -7.88
N PRO A 40 -6.46 7.36 -8.87
CA PRO A 40 -5.57 6.21 -8.67
C PRO A 40 -4.25 6.59 -8.00
N MET A 41 -3.86 5.85 -6.98
CA MET A 41 -2.66 6.07 -6.19
C MET A 41 -1.48 5.33 -6.81
N VAL A 42 -0.66 6.04 -7.59
CA VAL A 42 0.50 5.45 -8.28
C VAL A 42 1.71 5.30 -7.36
N GLY A 43 2.36 4.13 -7.38
CA GLY A 43 3.59 3.82 -6.64
C GLY A 43 3.48 3.88 -5.11
N GLY A 44 2.26 3.97 -4.58
CA GLY A 44 1.97 3.99 -3.15
C GLY A 44 2.02 2.60 -2.54
N THR A 45 1.86 2.53 -1.22
CA THR A 45 1.82 1.26 -0.47
C THR A 45 0.40 0.95 -0.03
N VAL A 46 -0.05 -0.27 -0.32
CA VAL A 46 -1.29 -0.84 0.22
C VAL A 46 -0.90 -1.84 1.31
N GLY A 47 -1.30 -1.56 2.55
CA GLY A 47 -1.08 -2.46 3.67
C GLY A 47 -2.38 -3.04 4.20
N ILE A 48 -2.34 -4.30 4.62
CA ILE A 48 -3.42 -4.98 5.33
C ILE A 48 -3.15 -4.91 6.82
N TYR A 49 -4.09 -4.38 7.59
CA TYR A 49 -3.96 -4.18 9.02
C TYR A 49 -5.08 -4.92 9.75
N PRO A 50 -4.76 -5.88 10.62
CA PRO A 50 -5.73 -6.35 11.60
C PRO A 50 -6.35 -5.17 12.36
N ILE A 51 -7.66 -5.21 12.61
CA ILE A 51 -8.34 -4.12 13.31
C ILE A 51 -7.69 -3.87 14.67
N GLY A 52 -7.40 -2.60 14.97
CA GLY A 52 -6.76 -2.17 16.22
C GLY A 52 -5.23 -2.34 16.25
N ARG A 53 -4.60 -2.91 15.22
CA ARG A 53 -3.13 -3.08 15.17
C ARG A 53 -2.45 -1.93 14.42
N LYS A 54 -1.25 -1.57 14.90
CA LYS A 54 -0.37 -0.58 14.26
C LYS A 54 0.53 -1.17 13.17
N LYS A 55 0.81 -2.48 13.24
CA LYS A 55 1.68 -3.19 12.29
C LYS A 55 0.82 -3.91 11.24
N PRO A 56 1.17 -3.83 9.93
CA PRO A 56 0.47 -4.58 8.91
C PRO A 56 0.77 -6.08 9.03
N SER A 57 -0.19 -6.91 8.62
CA SER A 57 0.05 -8.33 8.35
C SER A 57 0.75 -8.54 7.01
N TYR A 58 0.47 -7.68 6.03
CA TYR A 58 1.05 -7.72 4.70
C TYR A 58 1.08 -6.32 4.06
N THR A 59 2.00 -6.09 3.13
CA THR A 59 2.09 -4.86 2.34
C THR A 59 2.45 -5.17 0.91
N THR A 60 1.88 -4.42 -0.03
CA THR A 60 2.25 -4.43 -1.45
C THR A 60 2.35 -3.00 -1.98
N LYS A 61 2.92 -2.83 -3.16
CA LYS A 61 2.96 -1.54 -3.87
C LYS A 61 1.94 -1.51 -5.00
N THR A 62 1.42 -0.32 -5.28
CA THR A 62 0.63 -0.10 -6.49
C THR A 62 1.53 0.14 -7.70
N ASP A 63 1.04 -0.23 -8.88
CA ASP A 63 1.71 0.02 -10.14
C ASP A 63 1.47 1.46 -10.68
N GLU A 64 1.84 1.69 -11.94
CA GLU A 64 1.66 2.96 -12.67
C GLU A 64 0.20 3.37 -12.88
N LYS A 65 -0.75 2.45 -12.71
CA LYS A 65 -2.19 2.67 -12.82
C LYS A 65 -2.89 2.66 -11.46
N GLY A 66 -2.13 2.53 -10.37
CA GLY A 66 -2.69 2.39 -9.02
C GLY A 66 -3.23 1.00 -8.72
N HIS A 67 -2.99 0.02 -9.60
CA HIS A 67 -3.41 -1.37 -9.44
C HIS A 67 -2.56 -2.09 -8.42
N PHE A 68 -3.18 -3.00 -7.67
CA PHE A 68 -2.50 -3.88 -6.73
C PHE A 68 -3.21 -5.23 -6.63
N VAL A 69 -2.45 -6.26 -6.28
CA VAL A 69 -2.97 -7.61 -6.01
C VAL A 69 -2.49 -8.09 -4.64
N VAL A 70 -3.40 -8.67 -3.87
CA VAL A 70 -3.11 -9.44 -2.65
C VAL A 70 -3.81 -10.78 -2.72
N ARG A 71 -3.01 -11.84 -2.76
CA ARG A 71 -3.49 -13.22 -2.80
C ARG A 71 -4.03 -13.68 -1.45
N THR A 72 -4.88 -14.71 -1.50
CA THR A 72 -5.55 -15.32 -0.35
C THR A 72 -4.61 -15.67 0.79
N GLU A 73 -3.39 -16.16 0.51
CA GLU A 73 -2.43 -16.55 1.54
C GLU A 73 -1.96 -15.39 2.42
N TRP A 74 -2.09 -14.15 1.92
CA TRP A 74 -1.67 -12.93 2.62
C TRP A 74 -2.82 -12.18 3.27
N ILE A 75 -4.06 -12.67 3.09
CA ILE A 75 -5.24 -12.09 3.71
C ILE A 75 -5.51 -12.79 5.04
N PRO A 76 -5.58 -12.04 6.16
CA PRO A 76 -5.87 -12.63 7.45
C PRO A 76 -7.30 -13.20 7.50
N PRO A 77 -7.51 -14.35 8.16
CA PRO A 77 -8.83 -14.97 8.31
C PRO A 77 -9.69 -14.29 9.40
N PHE A 78 -9.45 -13.01 9.69
CA PHE A 78 -10.15 -12.22 10.70
C PHE A 78 -10.28 -10.76 10.21
N PRO A 79 -11.12 -9.92 10.84
CA PRO A 79 -11.37 -8.56 10.37
C PRO A 79 -10.09 -7.72 10.19
N TYR A 80 -10.03 -7.02 9.06
CA TYR A 80 -8.92 -6.15 8.70
C TYR A 80 -9.40 -4.87 8.02
N GLU A 81 -8.53 -3.87 8.02
CA GLU A 81 -8.66 -2.66 7.20
C GLU A 81 -7.47 -2.57 6.24
N LEU A 82 -7.68 -1.87 5.14
CA LEU A 82 -6.62 -1.46 4.25
C LEU A 82 -6.11 -0.10 4.70
N ARG A 83 -4.80 0.13 4.55
CA ARG A 83 -4.22 1.47 4.64
C ARG A 83 -3.45 1.76 3.37
N TYR A 84 -3.88 2.82 2.69
CA TYR A 84 -3.21 3.34 1.52
C TYR A 84 -2.26 4.43 1.97
N THR A 85 -0.98 4.28 1.66
CA THR A 85 0.07 5.25 1.98
C THR A 85 0.63 5.78 0.67
N THR A 86 0.47 7.08 0.42
CA THR A 86 1.05 7.72 -0.77
C THR A 86 2.58 7.75 -0.68
N ILE A 87 3.26 8.05 -1.79
CA ILE A 87 4.71 8.24 -1.82
C ILE A 87 5.15 9.39 -0.88
N THR A 88 4.28 10.40 -0.70
CA THR A 88 4.49 11.52 0.22
C THR A 88 4.28 11.15 1.70
N GLY A 89 3.77 9.95 1.99
CA GLY A 89 3.55 9.45 3.35
C GLY A 89 2.14 9.69 3.90
N ASP A 90 1.21 10.21 3.09
CA ASP A 90 -0.17 10.41 3.52
C ASP A 90 -0.90 9.08 3.65
N VAL A 91 -1.45 8.83 4.84
CA VAL A 91 -2.15 7.57 5.16
C VAL A 91 -3.67 7.77 5.11
N THR A 92 -4.32 6.90 4.35
CA THR A 92 -5.79 6.79 4.30
C THR A 92 -6.20 5.41 4.77
N LYS A 93 -7.07 5.36 5.79
CA LYS A 93 -7.71 4.11 6.22
C LYS A 93 -8.90 3.81 5.33
N VAL A 94 -9.00 2.57 4.87
CA VAL A 94 -10.03 2.11 3.94
C VAL A 94 -10.61 0.81 4.47
N THR A 95 -11.91 0.79 4.72
CA THR A 95 -12.60 -0.45 5.12
C THR A 95 -12.72 -1.39 3.92
N THR A 96 -12.87 -2.69 4.16
CA THR A 96 -13.12 -3.65 3.07
C THR A 96 -14.39 -3.32 2.28
N THR A 97 -15.41 -2.80 2.95
CA THR A 97 -16.62 -2.27 2.30
C THR A 97 -16.30 -1.13 1.33
N ASP A 98 -15.47 -0.18 1.73
CA ASP A 98 -15.14 0.97 0.89
C ASP A 98 -14.21 0.57 -0.26
N TYR A 99 -13.26 -0.34 -0.02
CA TYR A 99 -12.47 -0.97 -1.09
C TYR A 99 -13.37 -1.60 -2.15
N LEU A 100 -14.34 -2.42 -1.73
CA LEU A 100 -15.24 -3.08 -2.66
C LEU A 100 -16.05 -2.06 -3.45
N LYS A 101 -16.60 -1.03 -2.80
CA LYS A 101 -17.34 0.05 -3.48
C LYS A 101 -16.48 0.78 -4.51
N GLN A 102 -15.25 1.13 -4.15
CA GLN A 102 -14.30 1.80 -5.04
C GLN A 102 -13.99 0.94 -6.28
N ASN A 103 -14.01 -0.38 -6.12
CA ASN A 103 -13.62 -1.33 -7.16
C ASN A 103 -14.79 -2.04 -7.85
N ILE A 104 -16.05 -1.65 -7.60
CA ILE A 104 -17.22 -2.30 -8.24
C ILE A 104 -17.09 -2.30 -9.76
N THR A 105 -16.75 -1.15 -10.35
CA THR A 105 -16.63 -1.02 -11.81
C THR A 105 -15.46 -1.84 -12.34
N TYR A 106 -14.28 -1.70 -11.72
CA TYR A 106 -13.09 -2.46 -12.08
C TYR A 106 -13.31 -3.97 -12.01
N HIS A 107 -13.90 -4.47 -10.92
CA HIS A 107 -14.19 -5.90 -10.78
C HIS A 107 -15.20 -6.39 -11.83
N LYS A 108 -16.22 -5.59 -12.15
CA LYS A 108 -17.21 -5.95 -13.17
C LYS A 108 -16.57 -6.05 -14.56
N GLU A 109 -15.73 -5.09 -14.92
CA GLU A 109 -15.07 -5.02 -16.22
C GLU A 109 -14.01 -6.12 -16.41
N ASN A 110 -13.32 -6.48 -15.33
CA ASN A 110 -12.24 -7.48 -15.36
C ASN A 110 -12.70 -8.87 -14.88
N LEU A 111 -14.01 -9.07 -14.67
CA LEU A 111 -14.60 -10.33 -14.21
C LEU A 111 -14.00 -10.88 -12.91
N ILE A 112 -13.57 -9.99 -12.01
CA ILE A 112 -12.94 -10.35 -10.75
C ILE A 112 -13.99 -10.74 -9.71
N ASN A 113 -13.85 -11.93 -9.14
CA ASN A 113 -14.60 -12.37 -7.98
C ASN A 113 -13.70 -12.42 -6.75
N SER A 114 -13.82 -11.41 -5.87
CA SER A 114 -12.98 -11.30 -4.66
C SER A 114 -13.24 -12.37 -3.59
N TYR A 115 -14.18 -13.30 -3.81
CA TYR A 115 -14.53 -14.39 -2.89
C TYR A 115 -14.28 -15.79 -3.48
N SER A 116 -13.71 -15.90 -4.68
CA SER A 116 -13.33 -17.21 -5.22
C SER A 116 -12.15 -17.80 -4.43
N VAL A 117 -12.13 -19.13 -4.33
CA VAL A 117 -11.12 -19.89 -3.57
C VAL A 117 -9.95 -20.34 -4.45
N ASN A 118 -9.98 -20.06 -5.76
CA ASN A 118 -8.97 -20.51 -6.71
C ASN A 118 -7.84 -19.48 -6.86
N THR A 119 -6.63 -19.92 -6.50
CA THR A 119 -5.42 -19.15 -6.22
C THR A 119 -4.40 -19.15 -7.37
N THR A 120 -4.83 -18.98 -8.62
CA THR A 120 -3.87 -18.78 -9.74
C THR A 120 -4.46 -17.84 -10.76
N GLU A 121 -4.00 -16.59 -10.72
CA GLU A 121 -4.37 -15.48 -11.62
C GLU A 121 -5.86 -15.10 -11.58
N PRO A 122 -6.21 -13.83 -11.86
CA PRO A 122 -7.60 -13.47 -12.12
C PRO A 122 -8.11 -14.37 -13.26
N ASP A 123 -9.23 -15.05 -13.04
CA ASP A 123 -9.96 -15.79 -14.09
C ASP A 123 -10.33 -14.81 -15.22
N THR A 124 -9.40 -14.52 -16.13
CA THR A 124 -9.78 -14.21 -17.51
C THR A 124 -10.44 -15.47 -18.02
N ASN A 125 -11.76 -15.50 -17.97
CA ASN A 125 -12.62 -16.49 -18.61
C ASN A 125 -12.35 -16.49 -20.14
N THR A 126 -11.21 -17.04 -20.54
CA THR A 126 -10.96 -17.49 -21.90
C THR A 126 -11.33 -18.96 -21.92
N ALA A 127 -12.48 -19.25 -22.50
CA ALA A 127 -12.86 -20.61 -22.86
C ALA A 127 -11.74 -21.27 -23.67
N LYS A 128 -11.14 -22.34 -23.15
CA LYS A 128 -10.60 -23.48 -23.93
C LYS A 128 -10.15 -24.64 -23.05
N THR A 129 -10.92 -25.71 -23.14
CA THR A 129 -10.51 -27.10 -23.43
C THR A 129 -9.26 -27.66 -22.75
N ASN A 130 -9.53 -28.68 -21.93
CA ASN A 130 -8.64 -29.76 -21.47
C ASN A 130 -7.47 -30.08 -22.42
N ASN A 131 -6.25 -30.01 -21.91
CA ASN A 131 -5.31 -31.12 -21.95
C ASN A 131 -4.12 -30.88 -21.02
N GLY A 132 -3.84 -31.87 -20.18
CA GLY A 132 -2.74 -31.82 -19.24
C GLY A 132 -1.38 -31.77 -19.93
N THR A 133 -0.44 -31.06 -19.31
CA THR A 133 0.96 -31.45 -19.25
C THR A 133 1.55 -30.85 -17.99
N LYS A 134 1.91 -31.72 -17.04
CA LYS A 134 2.69 -31.36 -15.87
C LYS A 134 4.06 -30.86 -16.38
N LYS A 135 4.33 -29.56 -16.27
CA LYS A 135 5.68 -29.01 -16.39
C LYS A 135 6.13 -28.57 -15.00
N GLU A 136 6.92 -29.43 -14.37
CA GLU A 136 7.77 -29.06 -13.24
C GLU A 136 8.81 -28.03 -13.71
N MET A 137 8.89 -26.88 -13.03
CA MET A 137 10.09 -26.04 -12.95
C MET A 137 9.91 -24.94 -11.88
N PRO A 138 11.01 -24.30 -11.43
CA PRO A 138 11.98 -24.75 -10.46
C PRO A 138 11.70 -24.20 -9.04
N GLN A 139 12.16 -24.95 -8.04
CA GLN A 139 12.16 -24.57 -6.63
C GLN A 139 12.97 -23.29 -6.39
N PRO A 140 12.46 -22.29 -5.65
CA PRO A 140 13.27 -21.15 -5.26
C PRO A 140 14.34 -21.61 -4.25
N THR A 141 15.60 -21.51 -4.65
CA THR A 141 16.75 -21.63 -3.75
C THR A 141 16.62 -20.55 -2.69
N GLY A 142 16.36 -20.96 -1.45
CA GLY A 142 16.52 -20.10 -0.29
C GLY A 142 17.98 -19.66 -0.20
N THR A 143 18.25 -18.40 -0.53
CA THR A 143 19.51 -17.78 -0.13
C THR A 143 19.36 -17.36 1.32
N GLN A 144 20.10 -18.06 2.18
CA GLN A 144 20.22 -17.76 3.59
C GLN A 144 20.68 -16.32 3.78
N VAL A 145 20.00 -15.61 4.66
CA VAL A 145 20.34 -14.27 5.12
C VAL A 145 21.60 -14.40 5.99
N GLY A 146 22.77 -14.22 5.38
CA GLY A 146 24.02 -13.89 6.05
C GLY A 146 24.27 -12.40 5.95
N GLY A 147 24.53 -11.74 7.07
CA GLY A 147 24.59 -10.29 7.18
C GLY A 147 25.82 -9.60 6.54
N ILE A 148 25.58 -8.30 6.30
CA ILE A 148 26.48 -7.13 6.23
C ILE A 148 27.44 -7.00 5.03
N ALA A 149 27.06 -6.11 4.10
CA ALA A 149 27.93 -5.00 3.67
C ALA A 149 27.06 -3.84 3.18
N ALA A 150 27.14 -2.71 3.88
CA ALA A 150 26.54 -1.44 3.49
C ALA A 150 27.43 -0.74 2.48
N SER A 151 26.89 -0.28 1.34
CA SER A 151 27.50 0.79 0.54
C SER A 151 26.61 1.25 -0.62
N GLY A 152 26.46 2.58 -0.72
CA GLY A 152 25.91 3.32 -1.87
C GLY A 152 24.39 3.43 -1.81
N ILE A 153 23.77 4.53 -1.38
CA ILE A 153 23.83 5.86 -2.00
C ILE A 153 23.65 7.00 -0.95
N GLN A 154 23.53 6.68 0.35
CA GLN A 154 23.36 7.70 1.40
C GLN A 154 24.62 8.53 1.72
N GLY A 155 25.81 8.10 1.30
CA GLY A 155 27.06 8.84 1.54
C GLY A 155 27.24 10.08 0.67
N ILE A 156 26.71 10.10 -0.56
CA ILE A 156 26.87 11.24 -1.47
C ILE A 156 26.10 12.45 -0.95
N ILE A 157 24.88 12.24 -0.43
CA ILE A 157 24.04 13.33 0.07
C ILE A 157 24.70 14.00 1.29
N ILE A 158 25.26 13.22 2.23
CA ILE A 158 25.92 13.77 3.41
C ILE A 158 27.21 14.52 3.03
N VAL A 159 28.04 13.97 2.13
CA VAL A 159 29.27 14.64 1.68
C VAL A 159 28.96 15.96 0.97
N VAL A 160 27.93 16.01 0.12
CA VAL A 160 27.52 17.26 -0.56
C VAL A 160 27.01 18.30 0.44
N ILE A 161 26.26 17.89 1.47
CA ILE A 161 25.78 18.81 2.52
C ILE A 161 26.96 19.37 3.33
N VAL A 162 27.91 18.53 3.74
CA VAL A 162 29.09 18.98 4.50
C VAL A 162 29.96 19.95 3.67
N LEU A 163 30.13 19.69 2.37
CA LEU A 163 30.89 20.55 1.47
C LEU A 163 30.23 21.92 1.28
N MET A 164 28.90 21.96 1.17
CA MET A 164 28.13 23.21 1.11
C MET A 164 28.25 24.04 2.39
N ILE A 165 28.23 23.39 3.57
CA ILE A 165 28.41 24.08 4.86
C ILE A 165 29.82 24.67 4.97
N LEU A 166 30.85 23.95 4.54
CA LEU A 166 32.24 24.44 4.57
C LEU A 166 32.45 25.65 3.65
N VAL A 167 31.85 25.64 2.45
CA VAL A 167 31.90 26.79 1.53
C VAL A 167 31.16 27.99 2.12
N ALA A 168 29.99 27.78 2.74
CA ALA A 168 29.23 28.86 3.37
C ALA A 168 29.99 29.52 4.54
N ILE A 169 30.67 28.74 5.38
CA ILE A 169 31.51 29.25 6.48
C ILE A 169 32.73 30.00 5.91
N GLY A 170 33.37 29.48 4.88
CA GLY A 170 34.51 30.12 4.22
C GLY A 170 34.15 31.48 3.60
N VAL A 171 33.04 31.54 2.84
CA VAL A 171 32.58 32.79 2.23
C VAL A 171 32.11 33.78 3.31
N GLY A 172 31.41 33.32 4.34
CA GLY A 172 30.95 34.17 5.44
C GLY A 172 32.10 34.82 6.22
N THR A 173 33.15 34.05 6.53
CA THR A 173 34.34 34.57 7.21
C THR A 173 35.17 35.50 6.33
N PHE A 174 35.27 35.21 5.02
CA PHE A 174 35.97 36.07 4.06
C PHE A 174 35.30 37.44 3.89
N ILE A 175 33.97 37.49 3.79
CA ILE A 175 33.22 38.75 3.71
C ILE A 175 33.37 39.56 5.02
N LEU A 176 33.35 38.89 6.18
CA LEU A 176 33.51 39.55 7.48
C LEU A 176 34.93 40.10 7.70
N MET A 177 35.96 39.47 7.12
CA MET A 177 37.33 40.00 7.16
C MET A 177 37.50 41.20 6.24
N ARG A 178 36.84 41.21 5.07
CA ARG A 178 36.91 42.34 4.12
C ARG A 178 36.18 43.58 4.63
N SER A 179 35.10 43.43 5.39
CA SER A 179 34.36 44.59 5.95
C SER A 179 35.11 45.34 7.05
N LYS A 180 36.07 44.68 7.73
CA LYS A 180 36.91 45.32 8.76
C LYS A 180 38.09 46.13 8.20
N GLN A 181 38.30 46.14 6.88
CA GLN A 181 39.41 46.84 6.23
C GLN A 181 39.04 48.20 5.64
N GLN A 182 37.85 48.75 5.90
CA GLN A 182 37.55 50.14 5.55
C GLN A 182 38.09 51.07 6.65
N PRO A 183 39.13 51.89 6.39
CA PRO A 183 39.53 52.94 7.32
C PRO A 183 38.42 54.00 7.42
N PRO A 184 38.32 54.72 8.57
CA PRO A 184 37.29 55.73 8.75
C PRO A 184 37.41 56.84 7.69
N LEU A 185 36.28 57.24 7.12
CA LEU A 185 36.15 58.43 6.28
C LEU A 185 36.60 59.65 7.10
N THR A 186 37.70 60.28 6.68
CA THR A 186 38.03 61.67 7.02
C THR A 186 37.16 62.63 6.21
#